data_AF-A0A316VD61-F1
#
_entry.id   AF-A0A316VD61-F1
#
_cell.length_a   1.000
_cell.length_b   1.000
_cell.length_c   1.000
_cell.angle_alpha   90.00
_cell.angle_beta   90.00
_cell.angle_gamma   90.00
#
_symmetry.space_group_name_H-M   'P 1'
#
loop_
_entity.id
_entity.type
_entity.pdbx_description
1 polymer ?
#
loop_
_entity_poly.entity_id
_entity_poly.type
_entity_poly.pdbx_seq_one_letter_code
_entity_poly.pdbx_strand_id
1 'polypeptide(L)'
;MSHITRQYIQELRQSFHADLSKDDWYVVLTSAFASAHLAVEAVPLIYEEALSLYAPHNQPQCDKEAIKIQRRIKESLLKGAIIYGIPSALDAIVTWIPILRKEYTAEPGRNDSGTLFRKDRETKTMAEYESAAMNHLRIIYQHNLDDIFERFGQDANDIFRQTIHFGYGWNLSYTDILDFSSTELCLVAALILQNLRMEVLWHLRGALRSGVSRDIVQNVHQVCLRIAKDADIRTNKVPTLEEVSETTNELDGKD
;
A
#
# COMPACT_ATOMS: atom_id res chain seq x y z
N MET A 1 21.04 -10.51 8.35
CA MET A 1 20.43 -9.61 7.36
C MET A 1 21.51 -9.06 6.46
N SER A 2 21.46 -9.37 5.17
CA SER A 2 22.23 -8.64 4.15
C SER A 2 21.68 -7.21 4.08
N HIS A 3 22.56 -6.21 4.05
CA HIS A 3 22.16 -4.82 3.84
C HIS A 3 21.27 -4.68 2.59
N ILE A 4 20.21 -3.89 2.67
CA ILE A 4 19.38 -3.57 1.50
C ILE A 4 20.24 -2.75 0.54
N THR A 5 20.41 -3.25 -0.69
CA THR A 5 21.24 -2.60 -1.71
C THR A 5 20.40 -2.23 -2.92
N ARG A 6 20.93 -1.33 -3.77
CA ARG A 6 20.31 -1.00 -5.05
C ARG A 6 20.12 -2.23 -5.94
N GLN A 7 21.11 -3.13 -5.96
CA GLN A 7 21.03 -4.38 -6.71
C GLN A 7 19.86 -5.25 -6.23
N TYR A 8 19.65 -5.35 -4.91
CA TYR A 8 18.53 -6.10 -4.36
C TYR A 8 17.17 -5.49 -4.77
N ILE A 9 17.02 -4.17 -4.74
CA ILE A 9 15.82 -3.50 -5.24
C ILE A 9 15.58 -3.78 -6.73
N GLN A 10 16.64 -3.77 -7.55
CA GLN A 10 16.56 -4.11 -8.97
C GLN A 10 16.15 -5.56 -9.20
N GLU A 11 16.70 -6.51 -8.44
CA GLU A 11 16.33 -7.93 -8.52
C GLU A 11 14.87 -8.17 -8.11
N LEU A 12 14.39 -7.51 -7.06
CA LEU A 12 12.98 -7.56 -6.67
C LEU A 12 12.08 -6.95 -7.76
N ARG A 13 12.46 -5.79 -8.31
CA ARG A 13 11.72 -5.16 -9.42
C ARG A 13 11.60 -6.10 -10.62
N GLN A 14 12.69 -6.75 -11.02
CA GLN A 14 12.72 -7.68 -12.14
C GLN A 14 11.94 -8.98 -11.86
N SER A 15 11.64 -9.27 -10.59
CA SER A 15 10.82 -10.43 -10.21
C SER A 15 9.32 -10.18 -10.37
N PHE A 16 8.89 -8.92 -10.59
CA PHE A 16 7.48 -8.62 -10.84
C PHE A 16 7.00 -9.10 -12.21
N HIS A 17 5.72 -9.44 -12.29
CA HIS A 17 5.05 -9.82 -13.52
C HIS A 17 5.20 -8.71 -14.58
N ALA A 18 5.45 -9.07 -15.83
CA ALA A 18 5.72 -8.11 -16.91
C ALA A 18 4.56 -7.13 -17.15
N ASP A 19 3.32 -7.58 -16.91
CA ASP A 19 2.11 -6.78 -17.07
C ASP A 19 1.70 -6.00 -15.80
N LEU A 20 2.46 -6.10 -14.70
CA LEU A 20 2.26 -5.20 -13.58
C LEU A 20 2.46 -3.75 -14.08
N SER A 21 1.58 -2.84 -13.68
CA SER A 21 1.72 -1.42 -14.05
C SER A 21 3.13 -0.94 -13.70
N LYS A 22 3.74 -0.19 -14.63
CA LYS A 22 5.08 0.40 -14.43
C LYS A 22 5.19 1.22 -13.13
N ASP A 23 4.05 1.67 -12.62
CA ASP A 23 3.93 2.53 -11.45
C ASP A 23 3.64 1.78 -10.14
N ASP A 24 3.39 0.47 -10.18
CA ASP A 24 2.93 -0.28 -9.01
C ASP A 24 4.06 -1.01 -8.28
N TRP A 25 5.15 -1.37 -8.96
CA TRP A 25 6.25 -2.09 -8.31
C TRP A 25 6.85 -1.29 -7.14
N TYR A 26 7.03 0.03 -7.28
CA TYR A 26 7.57 0.85 -6.20
C TYR A 26 6.53 1.13 -5.10
N VAL A 27 5.23 1.02 -5.39
CA VAL A 27 4.17 1.09 -4.37
C VAL A 27 4.18 -0.19 -3.53
N VAL A 28 4.22 -1.35 -4.17
CA VAL A 28 4.28 -2.66 -3.51
C VAL A 28 5.53 -2.77 -2.65
N LEU A 29 6.72 -2.45 -3.21
CA LEU A 29 7.96 -2.52 -2.45
C LEU A 29 7.97 -1.53 -1.28
N THR A 30 7.52 -0.29 -1.47
CA THR A 30 7.45 0.70 -0.37
C THR A 30 6.61 0.16 0.78
N SER A 31 5.42 -0.39 0.48
CA SER A 31 4.53 -0.93 1.49
C SER A 31 5.12 -2.16 2.20
N ALA A 32 5.70 -3.10 1.44
CA ALA A 32 6.32 -4.30 1.99
C ALA A 32 7.50 -3.96 2.92
N PHE A 33 8.43 -3.10 2.49
CA PHE A 33 9.57 -2.70 3.32
C PHE A 33 9.17 -1.85 4.52
N ALA A 34 8.12 -1.01 4.40
CA ALA A 34 7.58 -0.29 5.56
C ALA A 34 6.96 -1.25 6.57
N SER A 35 6.21 -2.26 6.11
CA SER A 35 5.66 -3.29 6.99
C SER A 35 6.75 -4.16 7.64
N ALA A 36 7.86 -4.37 6.96
CA ALA A 36 9.03 -5.08 7.47
C ALA A 36 9.92 -4.24 8.40
N HIS A 37 9.60 -2.96 8.64
CA HIS A 37 10.46 -1.99 9.37
C HIS A 37 11.85 -1.78 8.75
N LEU A 38 11.91 -1.80 7.43
CA LEU A 38 13.12 -1.66 6.61
C LEU A 38 13.04 -0.53 5.58
N ALA A 39 12.02 0.33 5.70
CA ALA A 39 11.79 1.42 4.75
C ALA A 39 12.84 2.53 4.83
N VAL A 40 13.53 2.66 5.96
CA VAL A 40 14.62 3.65 6.15
C VAL A 40 15.71 3.44 5.11
N GLU A 41 16.15 2.20 4.90
CA GLU A 41 17.13 1.85 3.86
C GLU A 41 16.50 1.69 2.48
N ALA A 42 15.30 1.09 2.40
CA ALA A 42 14.71 0.71 1.12
C ALA A 42 14.12 1.88 0.33
N VAL A 43 13.40 2.81 0.97
CA VAL A 43 12.65 3.87 0.27
C VAL A 43 13.55 4.78 -0.55
N PRO A 44 14.72 5.25 -0.06
CA PRO A 44 15.66 6.00 -0.89
C PRO A 44 16.09 5.23 -2.15
N LEU A 45 16.39 3.94 -2.02
CA LEU A 45 16.85 3.10 -3.13
C LEU A 45 15.73 2.81 -4.15
N ILE A 46 14.51 2.58 -3.67
CA ILE A 46 13.31 2.43 -4.52
C ILE A 46 13.07 3.71 -5.30
N TYR A 47 13.14 4.87 -4.63
CA TYR A 47 12.96 6.17 -5.25
C TYR A 47 14.02 6.44 -6.33
N GLU A 48 15.30 6.20 -6.02
CA GLU A 48 16.40 6.38 -6.97
C GLU A 48 16.30 5.46 -8.19
N GLU A 49 15.89 4.20 -8.00
CA GLU A 49 15.65 3.27 -9.11
C GLU A 49 14.48 3.76 -9.98
N ALA A 50 13.35 4.15 -9.38
CA ALA A 50 12.19 4.65 -10.11
C ALA A 50 12.50 5.93 -10.90
N LEU A 51 13.24 6.87 -10.31
CA LEU A 51 13.73 8.05 -11.02
C LEU A 51 14.62 7.67 -12.20
N SER A 52 15.57 6.75 -12.02
CA SER A 52 16.49 6.36 -13.10
C SER A 52 15.77 5.77 -14.32
N LEU A 53 14.63 5.10 -14.10
CA LEU A 53 13.86 4.44 -15.16
C LEU A 53 12.87 5.37 -15.85
N TYR A 54 12.19 6.22 -15.09
CA TYR A 54 11.01 6.95 -15.59
C TYR A 54 11.17 8.46 -15.56
N ALA A 55 12.14 8.98 -14.81
CA ALA A 55 12.41 10.40 -14.73
C ALA A 55 13.92 10.72 -14.68
N PRO A 56 14.71 10.30 -15.69
CA PRO A 56 16.14 10.62 -15.70
C PRO A 56 16.38 12.13 -15.70
N HIS A 57 17.50 12.56 -15.11
CA HIS A 57 17.91 13.96 -15.14
C HIS A 57 18.10 14.45 -16.59
N ASN A 58 17.93 15.77 -16.81
CA ASN A 58 18.06 16.46 -18.10
C ASN A 58 16.94 16.23 -19.13
N GLN A 59 15.77 15.75 -18.70
CA GLN A 59 14.57 15.66 -19.54
C GLN A 59 13.43 16.45 -18.89
N PRO A 60 13.14 17.71 -19.30
CA PRO A 60 12.13 18.55 -18.65
C PRO A 60 10.71 17.94 -18.65
N GLN A 61 10.42 17.06 -19.61
CA GLN A 61 9.15 16.32 -19.67
C GLN A 61 9.00 15.30 -18.51
N CYS A 62 10.09 14.95 -17.84
CA CYS A 62 10.14 13.97 -16.75
C CYS A 62 9.82 14.55 -15.37
N ASP A 63 9.73 15.87 -15.22
CA ASP A 63 9.46 16.51 -13.94
C ASP A 63 8.12 16.05 -13.33
N LYS A 64 7.10 15.87 -14.20
CA LYS A 64 5.80 15.34 -13.80
C LYS A 64 5.89 13.89 -13.31
N GLU A 65 6.73 13.07 -13.93
CA GLU A 65 6.92 11.67 -13.50
C GLU A 65 7.70 11.61 -12.19
N ALA A 66 8.72 12.47 -11.97
CA ALA A 66 9.41 12.58 -10.69
C ALA A 66 8.45 12.95 -9.55
N ILE A 67 7.60 13.96 -9.78
CA ILE A 67 6.54 14.35 -8.84
C ILE A 67 5.56 13.20 -8.59
N LYS A 68 5.14 12.48 -9.63
CA LYS A 68 4.22 11.34 -9.52
C LYS A 68 4.83 10.21 -8.68
N ILE A 69 6.09 9.86 -8.89
CA ILE A 69 6.81 8.85 -8.10
C ILE A 69 6.82 9.27 -6.62
N GLN A 70 7.20 10.53 -6.32
CA GLN A 70 7.21 11.04 -4.96
C GLN A 70 5.84 10.91 -4.28
N ARG A 71 4.78 11.34 -4.97
CA ARG A 71 3.40 11.27 -4.48
C ARG A 71 2.98 9.84 -4.17
N ARG A 72 3.24 8.91 -5.08
CA ARG A 72 2.83 7.51 -4.94
C ARG A 72 3.59 6.78 -3.82
N ILE A 73 4.87 7.06 -3.61
CA ILE A 73 5.62 6.53 -2.47
C ILE A 73 5.07 7.10 -1.15
N LYS A 74 4.86 8.43 -1.06
CA LYS A 74 4.26 9.06 0.14
C LYS A 74 2.86 8.50 0.43
N GLU A 75 2.06 8.30 -0.61
CA GLU A 75 0.71 7.75 -0.49
C GLU A 75 0.72 6.28 -0.07
N SER A 76 1.69 5.48 -0.55
CA SER A 76 1.89 4.10 -0.08
C SER A 76 2.23 4.06 1.42
N LEU A 77 3.12 4.95 1.89
CA LEU A 77 3.45 5.09 3.31
C LEU A 77 2.23 5.50 4.15
N LEU A 78 1.43 6.45 3.66
CA LEU A 78 0.25 6.93 4.37
C LEU A 78 -0.88 5.89 4.40
N LYS A 79 -1.18 5.25 3.27
CA LYS A 79 -2.21 4.21 3.19
C LYS A 79 -1.85 2.99 4.03
N GLY A 80 -0.61 2.52 3.92
CA GLY A 80 -0.13 1.34 4.65
C GLY A 80 0.02 1.55 6.16
N ALA A 81 0.14 2.80 6.64
CA ALA A 81 0.30 3.11 8.07
C ALA A 81 -0.87 2.64 8.95
N ILE A 82 -2.04 2.35 8.39
CA ILE A 82 -3.15 1.74 9.14
C ILE A 82 -2.89 0.27 9.50
N ILE A 83 -1.93 -0.36 8.83
CA ILE A 83 -1.54 -1.76 9.02
C ILE A 83 -0.28 -1.88 9.88
N TYR A 84 0.82 -1.23 9.47
CA TYR A 84 2.12 -1.32 10.16
C TYR A 84 2.38 -0.16 11.14
N GLY A 85 1.39 0.71 11.34
CA GLY A 85 1.45 1.84 12.26
C GLY A 85 2.14 3.08 11.69
N ILE A 86 1.74 4.24 12.21
CA ILE A 86 2.34 5.55 11.90
C ILE A 86 3.87 5.59 12.13
N PRO A 87 4.44 5.00 13.20
CA PRO A 87 5.89 5.06 13.43
C PRO A 87 6.72 4.54 12.25
N SER A 88 6.34 3.43 11.63
CA SER A 88 7.11 2.88 10.50
C SER A 88 7.07 3.80 9.27
N ALA A 89 5.91 4.41 8.99
CA ALA A 89 5.81 5.44 7.94
C ALA A 89 6.63 6.69 8.27
N LEU A 90 6.67 7.09 9.54
CA LEU A 90 7.43 8.25 9.99
C LEU A 90 8.94 8.04 9.85
N ASP A 91 9.46 6.87 10.23
CA ASP A 91 10.89 6.59 10.11
C ASP A 91 11.36 6.68 8.64
N ALA A 92 10.55 6.14 7.73
CA ALA A 92 10.78 6.24 6.29
C ALA A 92 10.76 7.69 5.80
N ILE A 93 9.72 8.47 6.12
CA ILE A 93 9.56 9.82 5.60
C ILE A 93 10.60 10.78 6.20
N VAL A 94 10.93 10.66 7.48
CA VAL A 94 11.91 11.51 8.17
C VAL A 94 13.30 11.32 7.55
N THR A 95 13.67 10.08 7.23
CA THR A 95 14.96 9.78 6.57
C THR A 95 14.98 10.22 5.11
N TRP A 96 13.83 10.18 4.43
CA TRP A 96 13.73 10.54 3.02
C TRP A 96 13.62 12.06 2.78
N ILE A 97 13.05 12.83 3.72
CA ILE A 97 12.89 14.30 3.62
C ILE A 97 14.19 15.04 3.25
N PRO A 98 15.36 14.78 3.86
CA PRO A 98 16.61 15.42 3.48
C PRO A 98 16.99 15.20 2.01
N ILE A 99 16.73 14.01 1.46
CA ILE A 99 17.00 13.66 0.07
C ILE A 99 16.07 14.46 -0.85
N LEU A 100 14.76 14.47 -0.54
CA LEU A 100 13.77 15.26 -1.28
C LEU A 100 14.08 16.77 -1.27
N ARG A 101 14.51 17.32 -0.13
CA ARG A 101 14.88 18.74 -0.01
C ARG A 101 16.14 19.09 -0.79
N LYS A 102 17.12 18.19 -0.82
CA LYS A 102 18.33 18.35 -1.64
C LYS A 102 17.96 18.36 -3.13
N GLU A 103 17.11 17.44 -3.58
CA GLU A 103 16.62 17.42 -4.96
C GLU A 103 15.81 18.69 -5.29
N TYR A 104 14.92 19.14 -4.40
CA TYR A 104 14.17 20.38 -4.59
C TYR A 104 15.07 21.61 -4.76
N THR A 105 16.17 21.67 -4.00
CA THR A 105 17.13 22.78 -4.09
C THR A 105 17.86 22.78 -5.44
N ALA A 106 18.17 21.59 -5.97
CA ALA A 106 18.83 21.44 -7.26
C ALA A 106 17.86 21.66 -8.44
N GLU A 107 16.65 21.10 -8.35
CA GLU A 107 15.66 21.05 -9.42
C GLU A 107 14.23 21.29 -8.86
N PRO A 108 13.83 22.55 -8.59
CA PRO A 108 12.56 22.86 -7.93
C PRO A 108 11.31 22.32 -8.64
N GLY A 109 11.35 22.22 -9.97
CA GLY A 109 10.25 21.73 -10.81
C GLY A 109 9.94 20.23 -10.63
N ARG A 110 10.82 19.48 -9.96
CA ARG A 110 10.72 18.02 -9.80
C ARG A 110 10.21 17.58 -8.44
N ASN A 111 9.82 18.52 -7.58
CA ASN A 111 9.45 18.19 -6.21
C ASN A 111 8.00 18.55 -5.88
N ASP A 112 7.38 17.70 -5.07
CA ASP A 112 6.01 17.87 -4.59
C ASP A 112 5.94 18.51 -3.19
N SER A 113 6.93 19.33 -2.81
CA SER A 113 6.95 19.98 -1.49
C SER A 113 5.81 20.97 -1.33
N GLY A 114 5.18 20.96 -0.15
CA GLY A 114 4.11 21.88 0.22
C GLY A 114 2.72 21.48 -0.26
N THR A 115 2.57 20.37 -0.98
CA THR A 115 1.25 19.89 -1.42
C THR A 115 0.52 19.17 -0.30
N LEU A 116 -0.72 19.59 -0.01
CA LEU A 116 -1.64 18.91 0.90
C LEU A 116 -2.83 18.35 0.10
N PHE A 117 -2.74 17.08 -0.30
CA PHE A 117 -3.71 16.43 -1.20
C PHE A 117 -5.12 16.29 -0.62
N ARG A 118 -5.21 16.01 0.69
CA ARG A 118 -6.48 15.76 1.38
C ARG A 118 -7.06 17.02 2.04
N LYS A 119 -6.68 18.22 1.60
CA LYS A 119 -7.13 19.48 2.22
C LYS A 119 -8.65 19.65 2.13
N ASP A 120 -9.25 19.27 1.00
CA ASP A 120 -10.69 19.27 0.77
C ASP A 120 -11.44 18.28 1.69
N ARG A 121 -10.73 17.28 2.22
CA ARG A 121 -11.31 16.29 3.11
C ARG A 121 -11.44 16.81 4.54
N GLU A 122 -10.68 17.82 4.97
CA GLU A 122 -10.74 18.37 6.34
C GLU A 122 -12.13 18.92 6.70
N THR A 123 -12.93 19.32 5.71
CA THR A 123 -14.28 19.84 5.90
C THR A 123 -15.38 18.78 5.80
N LYS A 124 -15.04 17.52 5.52
CA LYS A 124 -16.03 16.43 5.38
C LYS A 124 -16.55 15.98 6.74
N THR A 125 -17.82 15.65 6.77
CA THR A 125 -18.50 15.05 7.92
C THR A 125 -18.15 13.56 8.07
N MET A 126 -18.37 13.01 9.26
CA MET A 126 -18.19 11.56 9.49
C MET A 126 -19.10 10.71 8.59
N ALA A 127 -20.32 11.19 8.31
CA ALA A 127 -21.24 10.50 7.40
C ALA A 127 -20.72 10.46 5.95
N GLU A 128 -20.03 11.51 5.48
CA GLU A 128 -19.41 11.51 4.16
C GLU A 128 -18.22 10.55 4.08
N TYR A 129 -17.41 10.46 5.15
CA TYR A 129 -16.36 9.44 5.21
C TYR A 129 -16.91 8.02 5.25
N GLU A 130 -17.97 7.79 6.01
CA GLU A 130 -18.66 6.50 6.06
C GLU A 130 -19.20 6.09 4.70
N SER A 131 -19.87 7.01 4.01
CA SER A 131 -20.37 6.77 2.64
C SER A 131 -19.24 6.39 1.68
N ALA A 132 -18.11 7.12 1.74
CA ALA A 132 -16.95 6.82 0.92
C ALA A 132 -16.31 5.47 1.28
N ALA A 133 -16.26 5.13 2.57
CA ALA A 133 -15.82 3.82 3.05
C ALA A 133 -16.72 2.70 2.52
N MET A 134 -18.04 2.83 2.64
CA MET A 134 -19.00 1.80 2.19
C MET A 134 -18.89 1.52 0.69
N ASN A 135 -18.64 2.55 -0.13
CA ASN A 135 -18.45 2.35 -1.56
C ASN A 135 -17.26 1.43 -1.88
N HIS A 136 -16.14 1.60 -1.17
CA HIS A 136 -14.97 0.71 -1.31
C HIS A 136 -15.20 -0.66 -0.68
N LEU A 137 -15.71 -0.69 0.55
CA LEU A 137 -15.95 -1.93 1.29
C LEU A 137 -16.93 -2.86 0.58
N ARG A 138 -17.96 -2.33 -0.10
CA ARG A 138 -18.88 -3.14 -0.89
C ARG A 138 -18.22 -3.81 -2.09
N ILE A 139 -17.14 -3.25 -2.63
CA ILE A 139 -16.36 -3.91 -3.69
C ILE A 139 -15.58 -5.09 -3.08
N ILE A 140 -14.92 -4.88 -1.95
CA ILE A 140 -14.07 -5.88 -1.30
C ILE A 140 -14.90 -7.02 -0.69
N TYR A 141 -15.90 -6.68 0.11
CA TYR A 141 -16.65 -7.62 0.96
C TYR A 141 -18.00 -8.02 0.35
N GLN A 142 -18.57 -7.24 -0.56
CA GLN A 142 -19.89 -7.48 -1.17
C GLN A 142 -20.96 -7.84 -0.11
N HIS A 143 -21.59 -9.01 -0.23
CA HIS A 143 -22.64 -9.48 0.67
C HIS A 143 -22.14 -9.82 2.08
N ASN A 144 -20.83 -9.97 2.28
CA ASN A 144 -20.22 -10.28 3.57
C ASN A 144 -20.12 -9.05 4.49
N LEU A 145 -20.29 -7.85 3.93
CA LEU A 145 -20.02 -6.60 4.65
C LEU A 145 -20.96 -6.42 5.85
N ASP A 146 -22.24 -6.71 5.68
CA ASP A 146 -23.24 -6.48 6.72
C ASP A 146 -23.01 -7.41 7.92
N ASP A 147 -22.66 -8.68 7.67
CA ASP A 147 -22.32 -9.66 8.72
C ASP A 147 -21.06 -9.26 9.51
N ILE A 148 -20.04 -8.72 8.83
CA ILE A 148 -18.83 -8.19 9.47
C ILE A 148 -19.22 -7.09 10.47
N PHE A 149 -20.12 -6.20 10.07
CA PHE A 149 -20.52 -5.05 10.88
C PHE A 149 -21.36 -5.45 12.08
N GLU A 150 -22.29 -6.39 11.88
CA GLU A 150 -23.13 -6.92 12.96
C GLU A 150 -22.27 -7.57 14.07
N ARG A 151 -21.19 -8.28 13.68
CA ARG A 151 -20.27 -8.94 14.63
C ARG A 151 -19.43 -7.99 15.46
N PHE A 152 -19.05 -6.81 14.94
CA PHE A 152 -18.40 -5.78 15.78
C PHE A 152 -19.35 -5.23 16.84
N GLY A 153 -20.66 -5.31 16.59
CA GLY A 153 -21.71 -4.97 17.54
C GLY A 153 -21.56 -3.58 18.14
N GLN A 154 -22.08 -3.40 19.35
CA GLN A 154 -21.88 -2.16 20.12
C GLN A 154 -20.62 -2.20 21.00
N ASP A 155 -19.95 -3.35 21.09
CA ASP A 155 -18.87 -3.62 22.04
C ASP A 155 -17.53 -3.01 21.62
N ALA A 156 -17.36 -2.70 20.33
CA ALA A 156 -16.12 -2.17 19.76
C ALA A 156 -16.31 -0.88 18.94
N ASN A 157 -17.28 -0.04 19.31
CA ASN A 157 -17.66 1.17 18.56
C ASN A 157 -16.48 2.07 18.17
N ASP A 158 -15.53 2.31 19.07
CA ASP A 158 -14.38 3.18 18.75
C ASP A 158 -13.43 2.55 17.72
N ILE A 159 -13.18 1.24 17.81
CA ILE A 159 -12.39 0.50 16.82
C ILE A 159 -13.10 0.50 15.47
N PHE A 160 -14.41 0.29 15.48
CA PHE A 160 -15.23 0.34 14.29
C PHE A 160 -15.17 1.73 13.64
N ARG A 161 -15.38 2.81 14.40
CA ARG A 161 -15.29 4.18 13.88
C ARG A 161 -13.89 4.51 13.37
N GLN A 162 -12.84 4.06 14.07
CA GLN A 162 -11.46 4.21 13.61
C GLN A 162 -11.25 3.53 12.25
N THR A 163 -11.72 2.28 12.12
CA THR A 163 -11.59 1.49 10.89
C THR A 163 -12.40 2.11 9.75
N ILE A 164 -13.67 2.45 9.98
CA ILE A 164 -14.57 2.91 8.93
C ILE A 164 -14.33 4.37 8.56
N HIS A 165 -14.34 5.29 9.52
CA HIS A 165 -14.25 6.72 9.21
C HIS A 165 -12.83 7.13 8.83
N PHE A 166 -11.82 6.70 9.59
CA PHE A 166 -10.44 7.13 9.35
C PHE A 166 -9.66 6.16 8.44
N GLY A 167 -9.77 4.86 8.69
CA GLY A 167 -9.12 3.83 7.87
C GLY A 167 -9.66 3.83 6.44
N TYR A 168 -10.89 3.36 6.25
CA TYR A 168 -11.48 3.29 4.91
C TYR A 168 -11.87 4.67 4.39
N GLY A 169 -12.64 5.44 5.15
CA GLY A 169 -13.26 6.69 4.70
C GLY A 169 -12.25 7.79 4.41
N TRP A 170 -11.39 8.16 5.36
CA TRP A 170 -10.42 9.24 5.20
C TRP A 170 -9.17 8.81 4.42
N ASN A 171 -8.65 7.60 4.66
CA ASN A 171 -7.37 7.17 4.10
C ASN A 171 -7.52 6.36 2.79
N LEU A 172 -8.13 5.17 2.85
CA LEU A 172 -8.15 4.25 1.71
C LEU A 172 -9.03 4.71 0.56
N SER A 173 -10.12 5.42 0.85
CA SER A 173 -11.05 5.93 -0.18
C SER A 173 -10.54 7.15 -0.94
N TYR A 174 -9.35 7.68 -0.61
CA TYR A 174 -8.72 8.74 -1.39
C TYR A 174 -7.96 8.14 -2.57
N THR A 175 -8.46 8.27 -3.80
CA THR A 175 -7.94 7.55 -4.97
C THR A 175 -7.26 8.43 -6.02
N ASP A 176 -7.01 9.71 -5.72
CA ASP A 176 -6.44 10.65 -6.69
C ASP A 176 -4.95 10.39 -6.98
N ILE A 177 -4.26 9.62 -6.13
CA ILE A 177 -2.83 9.29 -6.27
C ILE A 177 -2.63 7.79 -6.55
N LEU A 178 -3.16 6.94 -5.67
CA LEU A 178 -3.24 5.49 -5.86
C LEU A 178 -4.71 5.17 -6.11
N ASP A 179 -5.00 4.61 -7.29
CA ASP A 179 -6.34 4.13 -7.60
C ASP A 179 -6.70 2.91 -6.71
N PHE A 180 -7.91 2.37 -6.91
CA PHE A 180 -8.39 1.26 -6.10
C PHE A 180 -7.48 0.02 -6.23
N SER A 181 -7.07 -0.34 -7.45
CA SER A 181 -6.17 -1.47 -7.70
C SER A 181 -4.79 -1.28 -7.07
N SER A 182 -4.15 -0.11 -7.24
CA SER A 182 -2.87 0.21 -6.61
C SER A 182 -2.98 0.19 -5.09
N THR A 183 -4.12 0.62 -4.54
CA THR A 183 -4.40 0.62 -3.10
C THR A 183 -4.50 -0.81 -2.56
N GLU A 184 -5.23 -1.70 -3.23
CA GLU A 184 -5.33 -3.10 -2.80
C GLU A 184 -3.97 -3.81 -2.85
N LEU A 185 -3.16 -3.59 -3.91
CA LEU A 185 -1.80 -4.14 -3.97
C LEU A 185 -0.90 -3.60 -2.84
N CYS A 186 -1.04 -2.32 -2.49
CA CYS A 186 -0.36 -1.72 -1.34
C CYS A 186 -0.74 -2.42 -0.02
N LEU A 187 -2.03 -2.71 0.18
CA LEU A 187 -2.52 -3.36 1.39
C LEU A 187 -2.14 -4.84 1.47
N VAL A 188 -2.25 -5.60 0.37
CA VAL A 188 -1.75 -6.98 0.28
C VAL A 188 -0.29 -7.05 0.68
N ALA A 189 0.55 -6.16 0.15
CA ALA A 189 1.97 -6.11 0.49
C ALA A 189 2.22 -5.81 1.98
N ALA A 190 1.47 -4.89 2.58
CA ALA A 190 1.59 -4.62 4.01
C ALA A 190 1.18 -5.81 4.87
N LEU A 191 0.04 -6.43 4.57
CA LEU A 191 -0.60 -7.47 5.37
C LEU A 191 0.17 -8.79 5.37
N ILE A 192 0.76 -9.19 4.24
CA ILE A 192 1.60 -10.39 4.15
C ILE A 192 2.74 -10.32 5.16
N LEU A 193 3.39 -9.15 5.26
CA LEU A 193 4.52 -8.91 6.16
C LEU A 193 4.09 -8.84 7.65
N GLN A 194 2.80 -8.62 7.93
CA GLN A 194 2.24 -8.70 9.29
C GLN A 194 1.74 -10.11 9.65
N ASN A 195 1.79 -11.08 8.73
CA ASN A 195 1.36 -12.46 8.94
C ASN A 195 -0.13 -12.58 9.39
N LEU A 196 -1.00 -11.77 8.77
CA LEU A 196 -2.42 -11.66 9.11
C LEU A 196 -3.28 -12.47 8.12
N ARG A 197 -3.80 -13.64 8.54
CA ARG A 197 -4.50 -14.56 7.63
C ARG A 197 -5.75 -13.93 7.01
N MET A 198 -6.65 -13.45 7.85
CA MET A 198 -7.99 -13.02 7.45
C MET A 198 -7.93 -11.80 6.55
N GLU A 199 -7.16 -10.80 6.97
CA GLU A 199 -7.00 -9.55 6.24
C GLU A 199 -6.28 -9.78 4.90
N VAL A 200 -5.30 -10.68 4.85
CA VAL A 200 -4.68 -11.06 3.56
C VAL A 200 -5.71 -11.69 2.63
N LEU A 201 -6.57 -12.62 3.09
CA LEU A 201 -7.62 -13.19 2.23
C LEU A 201 -8.55 -12.11 1.66
N TRP A 202 -9.01 -11.20 2.52
CA TRP A 202 -9.91 -10.12 2.13
C TRP A 202 -9.29 -9.21 1.08
N HIS A 203 -8.03 -8.83 1.24
CA HIS A 203 -7.36 -7.92 0.32
C HIS A 203 -6.80 -8.62 -0.93
N LEU A 204 -6.48 -9.91 -0.88
CA LEU A 204 -6.25 -10.70 -2.09
C LEU A 204 -7.52 -10.75 -2.95
N ARG A 205 -8.69 -10.96 -2.31
CA ARG A 205 -9.99 -10.90 -2.97
C ARG A 205 -10.30 -9.50 -3.50
N GLY A 206 -10.04 -8.47 -2.71
CA GLY A 206 -10.19 -7.07 -3.10
C GLY A 206 -9.38 -6.71 -4.33
N ALA A 207 -8.11 -7.13 -4.40
CA ALA A 207 -7.24 -6.95 -5.55
C ALA A 207 -7.76 -7.66 -6.81
N LEU A 208 -8.30 -8.87 -6.69
CA LEU A 208 -8.94 -9.56 -7.83
C LEU A 208 -10.19 -8.81 -8.30
N ARG A 209 -11.03 -8.34 -7.36
CA ARG A 209 -12.27 -7.59 -7.65
C ARG A 209 -12.02 -6.20 -8.20
N SER A 210 -10.84 -5.62 -7.97
CA SER A 210 -10.43 -4.35 -8.59
C SER A 210 -10.05 -4.51 -10.07
N GLY A 211 -9.96 -5.75 -10.57
CA GLY A 211 -9.63 -6.08 -11.95
C GLY A 211 -8.15 -6.40 -12.18
N VAL A 212 -7.33 -6.49 -11.14
CA VAL A 212 -5.95 -6.99 -11.27
C VAL A 212 -6.00 -8.49 -11.61
N SER A 213 -5.21 -8.92 -12.61
CA SER A 213 -5.20 -10.32 -13.00
C SER A 213 -4.67 -11.20 -11.87
N ARG A 214 -5.20 -12.44 -11.79
CA ARG A 214 -4.78 -13.43 -10.79
C ARG A 214 -3.27 -13.68 -10.82
N ASP A 215 -2.66 -13.70 -12.00
CA ASP A 215 -1.21 -13.91 -12.15
C ASP A 215 -0.38 -12.75 -11.57
N ILE A 216 -0.84 -11.51 -11.74
CA ILE A 216 -0.21 -10.33 -11.14
C ILE A 216 -0.35 -10.38 -9.61
N VAL A 217 -1.54 -10.66 -9.07
CA VAL A 217 -1.76 -10.74 -7.62
C VAL A 217 -0.91 -11.87 -7.01
N GLN A 218 -0.86 -13.04 -7.67
CA GLN A 218 -0.02 -14.17 -7.25
C GLN A 218 1.45 -13.77 -7.22
N ASN A 219 1.94 -13.11 -8.27
CA ASN A 219 3.33 -12.70 -8.36
C ASN A 219 3.69 -11.65 -7.29
N VAL A 220 2.84 -10.64 -7.06
CA VAL A 220 3.02 -9.67 -5.97
C VAL A 220 3.10 -10.37 -4.61
N HIS A 221 2.20 -11.32 -4.37
CA HIS A 221 2.21 -12.14 -3.16
C HIS A 221 3.55 -12.89 -2.98
N GLN A 222 4.07 -13.53 -4.04
CA GLN A 222 5.35 -14.24 -3.98
C GLN A 222 6.56 -13.30 -3.76
N VAL A 223 6.56 -12.12 -4.37
CA VAL A 223 7.61 -11.12 -4.13
C VAL A 223 7.59 -10.65 -2.67
N CYS A 224 6.41 -10.44 -2.08
CA CYS A 224 6.28 -10.07 -0.66
C CYS A 224 6.75 -11.19 0.27
N LEU A 225 6.44 -12.46 -0.03
CA LEU A 225 6.96 -13.61 0.71
C LEU A 225 8.49 -13.73 0.62
N ARG A 226 9.07 -13.41 -0.54
CA ARG A 226 10.54 -13.36 -0.70
C ARG A 226 11.14 -12.30 0.21
N ILE A 227 10.60 -11.08 0.23
CA ILE A 227 11.07 -10.00 1.13
C ILE A 227 10.97 -10.45 2.59
N ALA A 228 9.83 -11.04 2.99
CA ALA A 228 9.63 -11.54 4.34
C ALA A 228 10.68 -12.60 4.72
N LYS A 229 10.94 -13.56 3.83
CA LYS A 229 11.96 -14.60 4.02
C LYS A 229 13.36 -13.99 4.16
N ASP A 230 13.75 -13.08 3.28
CA ASP A 230 15.06 -12.44 3.29
C ASP A 230 15.26 -11.57 4.55
N ALA A 231 14.16 -11.08 5.13
CA ALA A 231 14.11 -10.32 6.37
C ALA A 231 13.88 -11.18 7.64
N ASP A 232 13.81 -12.51 7.54
CA ASP A 232 13.50 -13.43 8.64
C ASP A 232 12.15 -13.16 9.34
N ILE A 233 11.17 -12.70 8.57
CA ILE A 233 9.80 -12.44 9.03
C ILE A 233 8.94 -13.69 8.83
N ARG A 234 8.24 -14.06 9.90
CA ARG A 234 7.35 -15.23 9.92
C ARG A 234 6.10 -14.99 9.07
N THR A 235 5.82 -15.87 8.11
CA THR A 235 4.64 -15.79 7.20
C THR A 235 3.76 -17.04 7.22
N ASN A 236 3.83 -17.85 8.28
CA ASN A 236 3.15 -19.14 8.36
C ASN A 236 1.60 -19.07 8.41
N LYS A 237 1.00 -17.90 8.59
CA LYS A 237 -0.44 -17.67 8.56
C LYS A 237 -0.89 -17.06 7.23
N VAL A 238 0.05 -16.63 6.38
CA VAL A 238 -0.25 -16.00 5.10
C VAL A 238 -0.91 -17.05 4.19
N PRO A 239 -2.15 -16.84 3.75
CA PRO A 239 -2.86 -17.74 2.86
C PRO A 239 -2.38 -17.58 1.42
N THR A 240 -2.53 -18.64 0.65
CA THR A 240 -2.33 -18.63 -0.79
C THR A 240 -3.56 -18.09 -1.53
N LEU A 241 -3.38 -17.69 -2.78
CA LEU A 241 -4.51 -17.27 -3.62
C LEU A 241 -5.49 -18.42 -3.97
N GLU A 242 -5.10 -19.68 -3.75
CA GLU A 242 -5.98 -20.85 -3.93
C GLU A 242 -7.05 -20.91 -2.82
N GLU A 243 -6.73 -20.37 -1.64
CA GLU A 243 -7.65 -20.29 -0.50
C GLU A 243 -8.65 -19.14 -0.64
N VAL A 244 -8.43 -18.22 -1.59
CA VAL A 244 -9.35 -17.10 -1.84
C VAL A 244 -10.61 -17.62 -2.52
N SER A 245 -11.71 -17.56 -1.79
CA SER A 245 -13.04 -17.95 -2.27
C SER A 245 -13.91 -16.73 -2.56
N GLU A 246 -14.66 -16.78 -3.66
CA GLU A 246 -15.61 -15.72 -4.04
C GLU A 246 -16.93 -15.78 -3.25
N THR A 247 -17.22 -16.91 -2.58
CA THR A 247 -18.55 -17.22 -2.04
C THR A 247 -18.57 -17.52 -0.55
N THR A 248 -17.42 -17.56 0.13
CA THR A 248 -17.38 -17.90 1.56
C THR A 248 -17.14 -16.68 2.45
N ASN A 249 -17.92 -16.63 3.53
CA ASN A 249 -17.66 -15.84 4.73
C ASN A 249 -16.54 -16.53 5.53
N GLU A 250 -15.31 -16.06 5.39
CA GLU A 250 -14.16 -16.60 6.15
C GLU A 250 -14.26 -16.29 7.67
N LEU A 251 -15.25 -15.47 8.07
CA LEU A 251 -15.60 -15.19 9.47
C LEU A 251 -16.28 -16.37 10.19
N ASP A 252 -16.71 -17.38 9.44
CA ASP A 252 -17.27 -18.61 9.99
C ASP A 252 -16.11 -19.51 10.39
N GLY A 253 -15.46 -19.16 11.50
CA GLY A 253 -14.34 -19.89 12.07
C GLY A 253 -14.54 -21.40 12.00
N LYS A 254 -13.86 -22.02 11.03
CA LYS A 254 -13.59 -23.44 10.97
C LYS A 254 -12.08 -23.59 10.82
N ASP A 255 -11.40 -23.35 11.93
CA ASP A 255 -10.21 -24.10 12.33
C ASP A 255 -10.45 -24.60 13.76
#